data_AF-A0AAP8LCC5-F1
#
_entry.id   AF-A0AAP8LCC5-F1
#
_cell.length_a   1.000
_cell.length_b   1.000
_cell.length_c   1.000
_cell.angle_alpha   90.00
_cell.angle_beta   90.00
_cell.angle_gamma   90.00
#
_symmetry.space_group_name_H-M   'P 1'
#
loop_
_entity.id
_entity.type
_entity.pdbx_description
1 polymer ?
#
loop_
_entity_poly.entity_id
_entity_poly.type
_entity_poly.pdbx_seq_one_letter_code
_entity_poly.pdbx_strand_id
1 'polypeptide(L)'
;MLQPAKKASVISARLTKYLKDGVRIDDFSFRRMLREIEALRDPVSEDYLLALVYGAHGQVNEAIGFFERSLQVCHNEVVAKNFLVFLSDYGTLKKSFETSIKLAESFISPFIYLQAYENSLFMGKMALAEKYFQSYSKLFGDKEPEKMDNNFDEVVSQVESFKQRADLSGLEYELIFNNVANVMDSQKVHLSGMRFYNISEEKVNAIVFMTKSSDAEQIADMNIELAFSMAEHDCLVGKDFAVWFECKDTHIEQNAISELGLITRRVAHAG
;
A
#
# COMPACT_ATOMS: atom_id res chain seq x y z
N MET A 1 5.32 11.02 -39.15
CA MET A 1 5.37 9.89 -38.18
C MET A 1 5.45 10.48 -36.77
N LEU A 2 4.80 9.90 -35.76
CA LEU A 2 5.06 10.32 -34.37
C LEU A 2 6.46 9.86 -33.94
N GLN A 3 7.20 10.72 -33.23
CA GLN A 3 8.46 10.37 -32.57
C GLN A 3 8.23 9.25 -31.54
N PRO A 4 9.21 8.35 -31.30
CA PRO A 4 9.06 7.20 -30.40
C PRO A 4 8.50 7.57 -29.02
N ALA A 5 9.07 8.59 -28.36
CA ALA A 5 8.62 9.07 -27.05
C ALA A 5 7.13 9.47 -27.02
N LYS A 6 6.60 10.07 -28.10
CA LYS A 6 5.17 10.43 -28.19
C LYS A 6 4.28 9.19 -28.34
N LYS A 7 4.75 8.13 -29.01
CA LYS A 7 4.03 6.84 -29.07
C LYS A 7 4.07 6.12 -27.73
N ALA A 8 5.24 6.06 -27.09
CA ALA A 8 5.41 5.48 -25.76
C ALA A 8 4.46 6.10 -24.73
N SER A 9 4.34 7.43 -24.73
CA SER A 9 3.38 8.16 -23.88
C SER A 9 1.93 7.77 -24.13
N VAL A 10 1.49 7.61 -25.39
CA VAL A 10 0.12 7.16 -25.73
C VAL A 10 -0.13 5.71 -25.29
N ILE A 11 0.84 4.82 -25.48
CA ILE A 11 0.77 3.42 -25.05
C ILE A 11 0.68 3.34 -23.52
N SER A 12 1.54 4.09 -22.81
CA SER A 12 1.51 4.18 -21.34
C SER A 12 0.17 4.69 -20.83
N ALA A 13 -0.33 5.84 -21.32
CA ALA A 13 -1.61 6.41 -20.89
C ALA A 13 -2.79 5.44 -21.10
N ARG A 14 -2.77 4.67 -22.20
CA ARG A 14 -3.77 3.63 -22.47
C ARG A 14 -3.69 2.48 -21.46
N LEU A 15 -2.49 1.98 -21.16
CA LEU A 15 -2.31 0.86 -20.22
C LEU A 15 -2.55 1.25 -18.76
N THR A 16 -2.09 2.44 -18.35
CA THR A 16 -2.40 3.02 -17.04
C THR A 16 -3.91 3.17 -16.85
N LYS A 17 -4.69 3.47 -17.91
CA LYS A 17 -6.16 3.46 -17.83
C LYS A 17 -6.72 2.06 -17.53
N TYR A 18 -6.30 1.01 -18.23
CA TYR A 18 -6.75 -0.37 -17.93
C TYR A 18 -6.46 -0.75 -16.47
N LEU A 19 -5.25 -0.44 -15.98
CA LEU A 19 -4.85 -0.66 -14.59
C LEU A 19 -5.67 0.15 -13.58
N LYS A 20 -5.99 1.42 -13.89
CA LYS A 20 -6.82 2.27 -13.02
C LYS A 20 -8.28 1.82 -12.97
N ASP A 21 -8.82 1.38 -14.10
CA ASP A 21 -10.22 0.96 -14.23
C ASP A 21 -10.43 -0.50 -13.73
N GLY A 22 -9.36 -1.21 -13.34
CA GLY A 22 -9.41 -2.62 -12.92
C GLY A 22 -9.69 -3.60 -14.08
N VAL A 23 -9.65 -3.13 -15.33
CA VAL A 23 -10.05 -3.89 -16.52
C VAL A 23 -8.87 -4.67 -17.08
N ARG A 24 -8.96 -6.00 -17.05
CA ARG A 24 -7.97 -6.87 -17.69
C ARG A 24 -8.06 -6.79 -19.22
N ILE A 25 -6.92 -6.69 -19.90
CA ILE A 25 -6.85 -6.84 -21.36
C ILE A 25 -6.90 -8.32 -21.75
N ASP A 26 -7.42 -8.61 -22.95
CA ASP A 26 -7.48 -9.96 -23.49
C ASP A 26 -6.16 -10.39 -24.16
N ASP A 27 -6.00 -11.71 -24.33
CA ASP A 27 -4.89 -12.37 -25.03
C ASP A 27 -4.52 -11.70 -26.37
N PHE A 28 -5.52 -11.29 -27.14
CA PHE A 28 -5.33 -10.66 -28.44
C PHE A 28 -4.77 -9.24 -28.31
N SER A 29 -5.33 -8.42 -27.41
CA SER A 29 -4.81 -7.09 -27.13
C SER A 29 -3.44 -7.14 -26.49
N PHE A 30 -3.17 -8.07 -25.58
CA PHE A 30 -1.84 -8.31 -24.99
C PHE A 30 -0.79 -8.55 -26.08
N ARG A 31 -1.00 -9.57 -26.95
CA ARG A 31 -0.09 -9.89 -28.07
C ARG A 31 0.01 -8.80 -29.14
N ARG A 32 -0.97 -7.90 -29.24
CA ARG A 32 -0.87 -6.69 -30.09
C ARG A 32 -0.01 -5.63 -29.42
N MET A 33 -0.26 -5.33 -28.15
CA MET A 33 0.47 -4.31 -27.39
C MET A 33 1.96 -4.64 -27.26
N LEU A 34 2.33 -5.91 -27.04
CA LEU A 34 3.74 -6.35 -27.06
C LEU A 34 4.43 -5.96 -28.37
N ARG A 35 3.83 -6.31 -29.52
CA ARG A 35 4.36 -5.94 -30.85
C ARG A 35 4.39 -4.43 -31.10
N GLU A 36 3.45 -3.66 -30.54
CA GLU A 36 3.47 -2.19 -30.59
C GLU A 36 4.64 -1.60 -29.77
N ILE A 37 4.98 -2.21 -28.63
CA ILE A 37 6.10 -1.81 -27.76
C ILE A 37 7.45 -2.17 -28.40
N GLU A 38 7.65 -3.43 -28.82
CA GLU A 38 8.84 -3.90 -29.53
C GLU A 38 9.16 -3.03 -30.76
N ALA A 39 8.12 -2.60 -31.49
CA ALA A 39 8.24 -1.75 -32.67
C ALA A 39 8.68 -0.30 -32.38
N LEU A 40 8.69 0.15 -31.11
CA LEU A 40 9.24 1.46 -30.73
C LEU A 40 10.77 1.48 -30.83
N ARG A 41 11.43 0.34 -30.54
CA ARG A 41 12.89 0.20 -30.43
C ARG A 41 13.51 1.26 -29.51
N ASP A 42 12.88 1.47 -28.36
CA ASP A 42 13.29 2.45 -27.34
C ASP A 42 13.57 1.74 -26.00
N PRO A 43 14.82 1.31 -25.75
CA PRO A 43 15.18 0.57 -24.53
C PRO A 43 14.91 1.33 -23.22
N VAL A 44 14.75 2.66 -23.27
CA VAL A 44 14.48 3.47 -22.08
C VAL A 44 13.03 3.33 -21.61
N SER A 45 12.08 3.20 -22.54
CA SER A 45 10.65 3.05 -22.22
C SER A 45 10.14 1.62 -22.32
N GLU A 46 10.86 0.72 -22.99
CA GLU A 46 10.45 -0.68 -23.23
C GLU A 46 10.10 -1.43 -21.95
N ASP A 47 11.02 -1.59 -20.98
CA ASP A 47 10.75 -2.29 -19.72
C ASP A 47 9.55 -1.68 -18.96
N TYR A 48 9.37 -0.35 -18.96
CA TYR A 48 8.24 0.31 -18.30
C TYR A 48 6.90 0.00 -18.99
N LEU A 49 6.85 0.03 -20.32
CA LEU A 49 5.65 -0.30 -21.07
C LEU A 49 5.31 -1.80 -20.96
N LEU A 50 6.34 -2.65 -20.88
CA LEU A 50 6.17 -4.07 -20.59
C LEU A 50 5.63 -4.28 -19.17
N ALA A 51 6.09 -3.53 -18.17
CA ALA A 51 5.52 -3.58 -16.82
C ALA A 51 4.00 -3.31 -16.83
N LEU A 52 3.58 -2.25 -17.51
CA LEU A 52 2.18 -1.87 -17.61
C LEU A 52 1.33 -2.89 -18.38
N VAL A 53 1.84 -3.49 -19.47
CA VAL A 53 1.05 -4.43 -20.29
C VAL A 53 0.92 -5.81 -19.64
N TYR A 54 1.96 -6.30 -18.97
CA TYR A 54 1.88 -7.51 -18.15
C TYR A 54 0.95 -7.29 -16.95
N GLY A 55 1.03 -6.14 -16.29
CA GLY A 55 0.13 -5.76 -15.20
C GLY A 55 -1.33 -5.72 -15.65
N ALA A 56 -1.63 -5.05 -16.78
CA ALA A 56 -2.98 -4.99 -17.34
C ALA A 56 -3.51 -6.35 -17.82
N HIS A 57 -2.63 -7.34 -18.07
CA HIS A 57 -3.01 -8.72 -18.38
C HIS A 57 -3.20 -9.58 -17.11
N GLY A 58 -2.91 -9.05 -15.92
CA GLY A 58 -2.96 -9.77 -14.64
C GLY A 58 -1.70 -10.58 -14.30
N GLN A 59 -0.60 -10.40 -15.05
CA GLN A 59 0.69 -11.05 -14.80
C GLN A 59 1.54 -10.19 -13.86
N VAL A 60 1.18 -10.25 -12.58
CA VAL A 60 1.70 -9.34 -11.53
C VAL A 60 3.20 -9.51 -11.29
N ASN A 61 3.70 -10.74 -11.21
CA ASN A 61 5.11 -11.00 -10.89
C ASN A 61 6.04 -10.56 -12.02
N GLU A 62 5.62 -10.79 -13.26
CA GLU A 62 6.28 -10.33 -14.47
C GLU A 62 6.30 -8.80 -14.53
N ALA A 63 5.16 -8.16 -14.26
CA ALA A 63 5.05 -6.71 -14.19
C ALA A 63 6.00 -6.09 -13.16
N ILE A 64 6.08 -6.67 -11.96
CA ILE A 64 7.06 -6.29 -10.91
C ILE A 64 8.48 -6.36 -11.45
N GLY A 65 8.87 -7.49 -12.08
CA GLY A 65 10.21 -7.65 -12.64
C GLY A 65 10.56 -6.65 -13.76
N PHE A 66 9.56 -6.27 -14.56
CA PHE A 66 9.71 -5.22 -15.58
C PHE A 66 9.84 -3.81 -14.97
N PHE A 67 9.05 -3.47 -13.94
CA PHE A 67 9.22 -2.21 -13.20
C PHE A 67 10.61 -2.09 -12.58
N GLU A 68 11.09 -3.16 -11.95
CA GLU A 68 12.41 -3.19 -11.32
C GLU A 68 13.55 -3.02 -12.33
N ARG A 69 13.46 -3.64 -13.52
CA ARG A 69 14.42 -3.41 -14.61
C ARG A 69 14.38 -1.99 -15.14
N SER A 70 13.18 -1.44 -15.39
CA SER A 70 13.04 -0.07 -15.88
C SER A 70 13.72 0.95 -14.94
N LEU A 71 13.60 0.76 -13.63
CA LEU A 71 14.24 1.61 -12.62
C LEU A 71 15.76 1.39 -12.48
N GLN A 72 16.28 0.24 -12.92
CA GLN A 72 17.74 0.02 -13.05
C GLN A 72 18.30 0.70 -14.30
N VAL A 73 17.55 0.70 -15.41
CA VAL A 73 17.94 1.33 -16.68
C VAL A 73 17.84 2.85 -16.60
N CYS A 74 16.77 3.38 -15.98
CA CYS A 74 16.51 4.81 -15.89
C CYS A 74 15.97 5.19 -14.51
N HIS A 75 16.70 6.08 -13.81
CA HIS A 75 16.27 6.65 -12.55
C HIS A 75 15.13 7.67 -12.77
N ASN A 76 13.90 7.17 -12.91
CA ASN A 76 12.73 7.95 -13.31
C ASN A 76 11.64 7.94 -12.22
N GLU A 77 11.36 9.11 -11.65
CA GLU A 77 10.39 9.27 -10.56
C GLU A 77 8.95 8.91 -10.98
N VAL A 78 8.57 9.10 -12.25
CA VAL A 78 7.24 8.73 -12.75
C VAL A 78 7.07 7.21 -12.76
N VAL A 79 8.11 6.47 -13.18
CA VAL A 79 8.13 5.00 -13.12
C VAL A 79 8.07 4.54 -11.67
N ALA A 80 8.82 5.17 -10.76
CA ALA A 80 8.83 4.85 -9.33
C ALA A 80 7.44 5.06 -8.68
N LYS A 81 6.77 6.18 -8.97
CA LYS A 81 5.39 6.45 -8.53
C LYS A 81 4.41 5.41 -9.06
N ASN A 82 4.46 5.12 -10.36
CA ASN A 82 3.55 4.17 -10.99
C ASN A 82 3.75 2.74 -10.50
N PHE A 83 4.99 2.36 -10.15
CA PHE A 83 5.29 1.08 -9.53
C PHE A 83 4.67 0.96 -8.12
N LEU A 84 4.74 2.03 -7.30
CA LEU A 84 4.12 2.05 -5.97
C LEU A 84 2.58 2.01 -6.05
N VAL A 85 1.97 2.75 -6.98
CA VAL A 85 0.53 2.65 -7.23
C VAL A 85 0.15 1.23 -7.66
N PHE A 86 0.90 0.63 -8.60
CA PHE A 86 0.69 -0.75 -9.02
C PHE A 86 0.78 -1.75 -7.86
N LEU A 87 1.78 -1.62 -6.97
CA LEU A 87 1.91 -2.47 -5.79
C LEU A 87 0.80 -2.25 -4.75
N SER A 88 0.19 -1.07 -4.68
CA SER A 88 -0.95 -0.78 -3.80
C SER A 88 -2.23 -1.48 -4.24
N ASP A 89 -2.41 -1.66 -5.56
CA ASP A 89 -3.65 -2.21 -6.17
C ASP A 89 -3.53 -3.67 -6.63
N TYR A 90 -2.30 -4.17 -6.84
CA TYR A 90 -2.04 -5.52 -7.40
C TYR A 90 -0.94 -6.30 -6.67
N GLY A 91 -0.14 -5.63 -5.83
CA GLY A 91 0.99 -6.24 -5.12
C GLY A 91 0.65 -6.67 -3.69
N THR A 92 1.53 -7.48 -3.11
CA THR A 92 1.53 -7.80 -1.68
C THR A 92 1.88 -6.58 -0.82
N LEU A 93 1.34 -6.51 0.39
CA LEU A 93 1.63 -5.45 1.35
C LEU A 93 3.13 -5.41 1.67
N LYS A 94 3.76 -6.58 1.86
CA LYS A 94 5.21 -6.69 2.08
C LYS A 94 6.03 -6.14 0.92
N LYS A 95 5.70 -6.50 -0.34
CA LYS A 95 6.43 -5.99 -1.51
C LYS A 95 6.24 -4.48 -1.67
N SER A 96 5.03 -3.96 -1.38
CA SER A 96 4.76 -2.52 -1.35
C SER A 96 5.64 -1.81 -0.32
N PHE A 97 5.72 -2.35 0.91
CA PHE A 97 6.60 -1.84 1.96
C PHE A 97 8.06 -1.83 1.52
N GLU A 98 8.66 -2.99 1.21
CA GLU A 98 10.06 -3.13 0.79
C GLU A 98 10.43 -2.18 -0.35
N THR A 99 9.55 -2.08 -1.36
CA THR A 99 9.75 -1.22 -2.52
C THR A 99 9.68 0.25 -2.15
N SER A 100 8.71 0.66 -1.31
CA SER A 100 8.59 2.06 -0.87
C SER A 100 9.80 2.53 -0.05
N ILE A 101 10.34 1.66 0.82
CA ILE A 101 11.60 1.91 1.55
C ILE A 101 12.76 2.12 0.56
N LYS A 102 12.97 1.17 -0.36
CA LYS A 102 14.06 1.23 -1.35
C LYS A 102 13.99 2.46 -2.25
N LEU A 103 12.79 2.86 -2.66
CA LEU A 103 12.58 4.05 -3.48
C LEU A 103 12.76 5.34 -2.66
N ALA A 104 12.34 5.39 -1.40
CA ALA A 104 12.55 6.54 -0.53
C ALA A 104 14.04 6.84 -0.25
N GLU A 105 14.88 5.80 -0.13
CA GLU A 105 16.34 6.02 -0.05
C GLU A 105 16.96 6.51 -1.37
N SER A 106 16.26 6.34 -2.50
CA SER A 106 16.77 6.65 -3.83
C SER A 106 16.24 7.97 -4.41
N PHE A 107 15.03 8.39 -4.04
CA PHE A 107 14.31 9.53 -4.61
C PHE A 107 13.88 10.53 -3.54
N ILE A 108 14.15 11.82 -3.77
CA ILE A 108 13.59 12.91 -2.97
C ILE A 108 12.23 13.28 -3.57
N SER A 109 11.16 12.68 -3.05
CA SER A 109 9.79 12.90 -3.57
C SER A 109 8.75 12.86 -2.45
N PRO A 110 7.87 13.88 -2.31
CA PRO A 110 6.82 13.87 -1.30
C PRO A 110 5.89 12.66 -1.40
N PHE A 111 5.60 12.20 -2.63
CA PHE A 111 4.77 11.02 -2.85
C PHE A 111 5.44 9.74 -2.33
N ILE A 112 6.74 9.58 -2.61
CA ILE A 112 7.47 8.35 -2.26
C ILE A 112 7.71 8.30 -0.74
N TYR A 113 8.01 9.44 -0.10
CA TYR A 113 8.07 9.51 1.37
C TYR A 113 6.72 9.25 2.02
N LEU A 114 5.62 9.76 1.47
CA LEU A 114 4.27 9.47 1.97
C LEU A 114 3.94 7.97 1.85
N GLN A 115 4.26 7.32 0.74
CA GLN A 115 4.05 5.87 0.57
C GLN A 115 4.95 5.04 1.49
N ALA A 116 6.20 5.45 1.72
CA ALA A 116 7.10 4.79 2.67
C ALA A 116 6.63 4.94 4.12
N TYR A 117 6.11 6.12 4.49
CA TYR A 117 5.45 6.39 5.76
C TYR A 117 4.21 5.49 5.96
N GLU A 118 3.25 5.54 5.03
CA GLU A 118 2.02 4.75 5.09
C GLU A 118 2.31 3.24 5.19
N ASN A 119 3.15 2.70 4.30
CA ASN A 119 3.49 1.27 4.36
C ASN A 119 4.30 0.91 5.62
N SER A 120 5.07 1.84 6.20
CA SER A 120 5.75 1.59 7.49
C SER A 120 4.75 1.47 8.64
N LEU A 121 3.72 2.33 8.69
CA LEU A 121 2.62 2.22 9.65
C LEU A 121 1.87 0.89 9.48
N PHE A 122 1.51 0.52 8.24
CA PHE A 122 0.82 -0.74 7.94
C PHE A 122 1.68 -2.00 8.10
N MET A 123 2.97 -1.87 8.46
CA MET A 123 3.86 -2.95 8.85
C MET A 123 4.31 -2.85 10.33
N GLY A 124 3.71 -1.95 11.11
CA GLY A 124 4.04 -1.71 12.52
C GLY A 124 5.40 -1.04 12.78
N LYS A 125 6.13 -0.63 11.73
CA LYS A 125 7.52 -0.15 11.79
C LYS A 125 7.60 1.34 12.16
N MET A 126 7.23 1.68 13.39
CA MET A 126 7.10 3.06 13.84
C MET A 126 8.36 3.92 13.64
N ALA A 127 9.56 3.39 13.87
CA ALA A 127 10.80 4.12 13.65
C ALA A 127 11.07 4.46 12.16
N LEU A 128 10.60 3.61 11.23
CA LEU A 128 10.65 3.92 9.80
C LEU A 128 9.56 4.91 9.41
N ALA A 129 8.35 4.78 9.99
CA ALA A 129 7.28 5.75 9.79
C ALA A 129 7.74 7.17 10.21
N GLU A 130 8.33 7.31 11.40
CA GLU A 130 8.91 8.58 11.86
C GLU A 130 9.95 9.13 10.87
N LYS A 131 10.91 8.30 10.43
CA LYS A 131 11.95 8.69 9.47
C LYS A 131 11.36 9.31 8.19
N TYR A 132 10.35 8.67 7.60
CA TYR A 132 9.76 9.13 6.33
C TYR A 132 8.76 10.27 6.53
N PHE A 133 8.05 10.32 7.67
CA PHE A 133 7.28 11.51 8.06
C PHE A 133 8.19 12.74 8.17
N GLN A 134 9.30 12.64 8.91
CA GLN A 134 10.28 13.73 9.01
C GLN A 134 10.88 14.10 7.65
N SER A 135 11.18 13.11 6.80
CA SER A 135 11.71 13.35 5.45
C SER A 135 10.68 14.05 4.55
N TYR A 136 9.40 13.69 4.66
CA TYR A 136 8.28 14.35 3.99
C TYR A 136 8.11 15.80 4.45
N SER A 137 7.97 16.04 5.75
CA SER A 137 7.73 17.37 6.33
C SER A 137 8.86 18.36 6.02
N LYS A 138 10.13 17.89 5.98
CA LYS A 138 11.30 18.69 5.57
C LYS A 138 11.20 19.27 4.15
N LEU A 139 10.36 18.71 3.26
CA LEU A 139 10.16 19.25 1.91
C LEU A 139 9.25 20.48 1.87
N PHE A 140 8.48 20.74 2.94
CA PHE A 140 7.53 21.86 3.03
C PHE A 140 8.00 22.97 3.98
N GLY A 141 8.92 22.66 4.91
CA GLY A 141 9.46 23.62 5.88
C GLY A 141 8.40 24.07 6.87
N ASP A 142 8.25 25.38 7.07
CA ASP A 142 7.22 25.96 7.96
C ASP A 142 5.80 25.96 7.35
N LYS A 143 5.65 25.49 6.10
CA LYS A 143 4.32 25.32 5.50
C LYS A 143 3.77 23.97 5.93
N GLU A 144 2.56 23.96 6.49
CA GLU A 144 1.85 22.70 6.70
C GLU A 144 1.73 21.95 5.36
N PRO A 145 2.03 20.65 5.34
CA PRO A 145 1.79 19.85 4.15
C PRO A 145 0.27 19.77 3.94
N GLU A 146 -0.20 20.36 2.84
CA GLU A 146 -1.64 20.42 2.46
C GLU A 146 -2.39 19.08 2.51
N LYS A 147 -1.67 17.96 2.61
CA LYS A 147 -2.09 16.59 2.25
C LYS A 147 -1.48 15.58 3.23
N MET A 148 -1.71 15.76 4.53
CA MET A 148 -1.58 14.74 5.59
C MET A 148 -2.74 14.88 6.57
N ASP A 149 -3.66 13.91 6.56
CA ASP A 149 -4.91 13.99 7.34
C ASP A 149 -4.69 13.56 8.80
N ASN A 150 -3.62 12.80 9.06
CA ASN A 150 -3.23 12.31 10.37
C ASN A 150 -1.95 13.00 10.84
N ASN A 151 -2.00 13.65 12.00
CA ASN A 151 -0.80 14.12 12.69
C ASN A 151 0.01 12.91 13.20
N PHE A 152 1.32 12.89 12.96
CA PHE A 152 2.17 11.79 13.43
C PHE A 152 2.15 11.64 14.95
N ASP A 153 2.08 12.74 15.70
CA ASP A 153 2.00 12.70 17.17
C ASP A 153 0.71 12.01 17.65
N GLU A 154 -0.40 12.16 16.92
CA GLU A 154 -1.66 11.48 17.21
C GLU A 154 -1.55 9.97 16.93
N VAL A 155 -0.95 9.59 15.81
CA VAL A 155 -0.67 8.19 15.46
C VAL A 155 0.24 7.54 16.51
N VAL A 156 1.31 8.22 16.93
CA VAL A 156 2.18 7.74 18.02
C VAL A 156 1.38 7.58 19.31
N SER A 157 0.55 8.56 19.69
CA SER A 157 -0.29 8.48 20.89
C SER A 157 -1.24 7.27 20.87
N GLN A 158 -1.87 6.99 19.72
CA GLN A 158 -2.76 5.84 19.54
C GLN A 158 -2.00 4.51 19.65
N VAL A 159 -0.84 4.41 19.00
CA VAL A 159 0.03 3.21 19.02
C VAL A 159 0.57 2.93 20.42
N GLU A 160 1.06 3.95 21.14
CA GLU A 160 1.51 3.78 22.52
C GLU A 160 0.35 3.44 23.46
N SER A 161 -0.82 4.05 23.30
CA SER A 161 -2.00 3.73 24.12
C SER A 161 -2.47 2.29 23.91
N PHE A 162 -2.52 1.81 22.65
CA PHE A 162 -2.88 0.44 22.32
C PHE A 162 -1.92 -0.57 22.95
N LYS A 163 -0.60 -0.36 22.78
CA LYS A 163 0.44 -1.21 23.37
C LYS A 163 0.38 -1.22 24.90
N GLN A 164 0.22 -0.05 25.52
CA GLN A 164 0.18 0.06 26.98
C GLN A 164 -1.04 -0.67 27.57
N ARG A 165 -2.21 -0.58 26.92
CA ARG A 165 -3.43 -1.29 27.35
C ARG A 165 -3.31 -2.80 27.20
N ALA A 166 -2.70 -3.25 26.10
CA ALA A 166 -2.51 -4.67 25.80
C ALA A 166 -1.31 -5.31 26.52
N ASP A 167 -0.47 -4.54 27.23
CA ASP A 167 0.84 -4.97 27.75
C ASP A 167 1.79 -5.49 26.64
N LEU A 168 1.77 -4.87 25.46
CA LEU A 168 2.61 -5.28 24.32
C LEU A 168 3.95 -4.56 24.29
N SER A 169 5.02 -5.32 24.15
CA SER A 169 6.32 -4.80 23.69
C SER A 169 6.25 -4.36 22.22
N GLY A 170 7.25 -3.58 21.79
CA GLY A 170 7.37 -3.20 20.38
C GLY A 170 7.52 -4.39 19.43
N LEU A 171 8.12 -5.50 19.88
CA LEU A 171 8.28 -6.70 19.05
C LEU A 171 6.97 -7.48 18.91
N GLU A 172 6.17 -7.57 19.96
CA GLU A 172 4.84 -8.20 19.91
C GLU A 172 3.85 -7.37 19.07
N TYR A 173 3.96 -6.04 19.14
CA TYR A 173 3.24 -5.13 18.25
C TYR A 173 3.63 -5.34 16.77
N GLU A 174 4.93 -5.41 16.45
CA GLU A 174 5.36 -5.72 15.08
C GLU A 174 4.96 -7.14 14.61
N LEU A 175 4.89 -8.11 15.53
CA LEU A 175 4.44 -9.47 15.25
C LEU A 175 2.96 -9.51 14.82
N ILE A 176 2.09 -8.78 15.52
CA ILE A 176 0.68 -8.58 15.15
C ILE A 176 0.57 -8.11 13.69
N PHE A 177 1.30 -7.05 13.33
CA PHE A 177 1.29 -6.49 11.98
C PHE A 177 1.89 -7.44 10.93
N ASN A 178 2.89 -8.25 11.29
CA ASN A 178 3.42 -9.28 10.39
C ASN A 178 2.39 -10.38 10.09
N ASN A 179 1.60 -10.80 11.07
CA ASN A 179 0.52 -11.78 10.86
C ASN A 179 -0.64 -11.21 10.05
N VAL A 180 -1.02 -9.95 10.29
CA VAL A 180 -1.95 -9.22 9.41
C VAL A 180 -1.42 -9.22 7.97
N ALA A 181 -0.17 -8.84 7.74
CA ALA A 181 0.43 -8.86 6.40
C ALA A 181 0.51 -10.26 5.78
N ASN A 182 0.75 -11.32 6.57
CA ASN A 182 0.72 -12.71 6.09
C ASN A 182 -0.64 -13.07 5.50
N VAL A 183 -1.73 -12.81 6.24
CA VAL A 183 -3.10 -13.16 5.83
C VAL A 183 -3.58 -12.32 4.64
N MET A 184 -3.24 -11.03 4.61
CA MET A 184 -3.54 -10.17 3.46
C MET A 184 -2.83 -10.66 2.18
N ASP A 185 -1.56 -11.05 2.30
CA ASP A 185 -0.76 -11.52 1.18
C ASP A 185 -1.16 -12.94 0.72
N SER A 186 -1.57 -13.83 1.64
CA SER A 186 -2.07 -15.18 1.31
C SER A 186 -3.39 -15.12 0.54
N GLN A 187 -4.34 -14.31 1.03
CA GLN A 187 -5.67 -14.14 0.45
C GLN A 187 -5.72 -13.13 -0.73
N LYS A 188 -4.59 -12.47 -1.02
CA LYS A 188 -4.44 -11.45 -2.09
C LYS A 188 -5.42 -10.28 -1.92
N VAL A 189 -5.64 -9.87 -0.68
CA VAL A 189 -6.50 -8.75 -0.32
C VAL A 189 -5.64 -7.53 0.00
N HIS A 190 -6.02 -6.38 -0.54
CA HIS A 190 -5.25 -5.14 -0.41
C HIS A 190 -5.84 -4.24 0.68
N LEU A 191 -4.98 -3.60 1.47
CA LEU A 191 -5.38 -2.68 2.53
C LEU A 191 -5.87 -1.33 1.98
N SER A 192 -6.94 -0.79 2.57
CA SER A 192 -7.41 0.58 2.38
C SER A 192 -7.21 1.49 3.59
N GLY A 193 -6.99 0.96 4.78
CA GLY A 193 -6.57 1.72 5.96
C GLY A 193 -6.59 0.89 7.24
N MET A 194 -6.27 1.52 8.38
CA MET A 194 -6.48 0.94 9.71
C MET A 194 -7.08 1.96 10.69
N ARG A 195 -7.74 1.49 11.75
CA ARG A 195 -8.32 2.33 12.81
C ARG A 195 -8.06 1.72 14.18
N PHE A 196 -7.69 2.56 15.15
CA PHE A 196 -7.61 2.16 16.55
C PHE A 196 -8.95 2.41 17.26
N TYR A 197 -9.48 1.41 17.96
CA TYR A 197 -10.65 1.56 18.85
C TYR A 197 -10.22 1.32 20.29
N ASN A 198 -10.16 2.41 21.06
CA ASN A 198 -9.76 2.41 22.47
C ASN A 198 -10.90 2.98 23.33
N ILE A 199 -11.87 2.13 23.69
CA ILE A 199 -13.04 2.53 24.49
C ILE A 199 -12.83 2.03 25.92
N SER A 200 -12.61 2.97 26.85
CA SER A 200 -12.20 2.65 28.23
C SER A 200 -13.35 2.05 29.05
N GLU A 201 -14.57 2.53 28.78
CA GLU A 201 -15.82 2.13 29.40
C GLU A 201 -16.22 0.70 29.04
N GLU A 202 -15.94 0.30 27.80
CA GLU A 202 -16.27 -1.02 27.23
C GLU A 202 -15.11 -2.03 27.32
N LYS A 203 -13.93 -1.58 27.79
CA LYS A 203 -12.66 -2.33 27.76
C LYS A 203 -12.25 -2.80 26.35
N VAL A 204 -12.59 -2.02 25.33
CA VAL A 204 -12.18 -2.31 23.96
C VAL A 204 -10.81 -1.69 23.73
N ASN A 205 -9.87 -2.52 23.27
CA ASN A 205 -8.53 -2.14 22.86
C ASN A 205 -8.21 -2.88 21.55
N ALA A 206 -8.42 -2.23 20.40
CA ALA A 206 -8.48 -2.93 19.13
C ALA A 206 -7.87 -2.18 17.94
N ILE A 207 -7.43 -2.96 16.93
CA ILE A 207 -7.03 -2.45 15.61
C ILE A 207 -7.91 -3.10 14.54
N VAL A 208 -8.53 -2.27 13.70
CA VAL A 208 -9.36 -2.73 12.57
C VAL A 208 -8.68 -2.38 11.27
N PHE A 209 -8.42 -3.39 10.44
CA PHE A 209 -7.80 -3.25 9.13
C PHE A 209 -8.89 -3.24 8.05
N MET A 210 -9.18 -2.06 7.50
CA MET A 210 -10.12 -1.93 6.39
C MET A 210 -9.46 -2.39 5.10
N THR A 211 -10.14 -3.27 4.38
CA THR A 211 -9.66 -3.86 3.13
C THR A 211 -10.36 -3.22 1.92
N LYS A 212 -9.75 -3.36 0.74
CA LYS A 212 -10.38 -3.03 -0.55
C LYS A 212 -11.39 -4.11 -1.01
N SER A 213 -11.56 -5.21 -0.27
CA SER A 213 -12.54 -6.25 -0.61
C SER A 213 -13.94 -5.86 -0.13
N SER A 214 -14.95 -6.33 -0.86
CA SER A 214 -16.36 -6.31 -0.48
C SER A 214 -16.92 -7.73 -0.28
N ASP A 215 -16.07 -8.75 -0.38
CA ASP A 215 -16.43 -10.15 -0.17
C ASP A 215 -16.42 -10.46 1.34
N ALA A 216 -17.60 -10.52 1.94
CA ALA A 216 -17.76 -10.78 3.36
C ALA A 216 -17.41 -12.23 3.76
N GLU A 217 -17.48 -13.19 2.84
CA GLU A 217 -17.11 -14.59 3.10
C GLU A 217 -15.57 -14.69 3.15
N GLN A 218 -14.88 -14.09 2.17
CA GLN A 218 -13.42 -13.97 2.19
C GLN A 218 -12.90 -13.25 3.46
N ILE A 219 -13.58 -12.19 3.91
CA ILE A 219 -13.19 -11.45 5.12
C ILE A 219 -13.46 -12.24 6.40
N ALA A 220 -14.50 -13.08 6.45
CA ALA A 220 -14.71 -14.00 7.55
C ALA A 220 -13.58 -15.05 7.62
N ASP A 221 -13.21 -15.64 6.49
CA ASP A 221 -12.09 -16.60 6.40
C ASP A 221 -10.76 -15.95 6.81
N MET A 222 -10.47 -14.73 6.36
CA MET A 222 -9.30 -13.95 6.78
C MET A 222 -9.25 -13.73 8.30
N ASN A 223 -10.38 -13.44 8.93
CA ASN A 223 -10.45 -13.24 10.37
C ASN A 223 -10.23 -14.54 11.16
N ILE A 224 -10.67 -15.68 10.63
CA ILE A 224 -10.39 -17.01 11.19
C ILE A 224 -8.90 -17.35 11.02
N GLU A 225 -8.31 -17.15 9.84
CA GLU A 225 -6.88 -17.36 9.56
C GLU A 225 -6.00 -16.50 10.50
N LEU A 226 -6.38 -15.23 10.69
CA LEU A 226 -5.67 -14.30 11.58
C LEU A 226 -5.74 -14.74 13.05
N ALA A 227 -6.92 -15.13 13.54
CA ALA A 227 -7.10 -15.60 14.91
C ALA A 227 -6.26 -16.85 15.21
N PHE A 228 -6.24 -17.82 14.28
CA PHE A 228 -5.36 -18.99 14.42
C PHE A 228 -3.88 -18.61 14.36
N SER A 229 -3.47 -17.78 13.40
CA SER A 229 -2.08 -17.32 13.27
C SER A 229 -1.58 -16.55 14.50
N MET A 230 -2.43 -15.77 15.17
CA MET A 230 -2.06 -15.12 16.43
C MET A 230 -1.99 -16.11 17.61
N ALA A 231 -2.85 -17.12 17.65
CA ALA A 231 -2.87 -18.15 18.70
C ALA A 231 -1.64 -19.07 18.69
N GLU A 232 -0.89 -19.14 17.59
CA GLU A 232 0.40 -19.85 17.50
C GLU A 232 1.55 -19.14 18.26
N HIS A 233 1.32 -17.96 18.83
CA HIS A 233 2.33 -17.17 19.52
C HIS A 233 2.07 -17.05 21.03
N ASP A 234 2.75 -17.87 21.82
CA ASP A 234 2.66 -17.89 23.29
C ASP A 234 2.80 -16.50 23.96
N CYS A 235 3.58 -15.59 23.38
CA CYS A 235 3.76 -14.22 23.90
C CYS A 235 2.51 -13.33 23.78
N LEU A 236 1.58 -13.65 22.87
CA LEU A 236 0.32 -12.93 22.70
C LEU A 236 -0.80 -13.51 23.60
N VAL A 237 -0.60 -14.69 24.21
CA VAL A 237 -1.61 -15.36 25.01
C VAL A 237 -1.93 -14.56 26.29
N GLY A 238 -3.20 -14.22 26.47
CA GLY A 238 -3.69 -13.49 27.64
C GLY A 238 -3.45 -11.97 27.60
N LYS A 239 -2.93 -11.42 26.49
CA LYS A 239 -2.83 -9.97 26.26
C LYS A 239 -4.21 -9.41 25.90
N ASP A 240 -4.53 -8.21 26.39
CA ASP A 240 -5.87 -7.62 26.25
C ASP A 240 -5.96 -6.76 24.98
N PHE A 241 -6.14 -7.43 23.83
CA PHE A 241 -6.34 -6.77 22.53
C PHE A 241 -7.23 -7.58 21.58
N ALA A 242 -7.78 -6.90 20.57
CA ALA A 242 -8.43 -7.54 19.42
C ALA A 242 -7.92 -6.96 18.09
N VAL A 243 -7.81 -7.79 17.05
CA VAL A 243 -7.48 -7.35 15.69
C VAL A 243 -8.35 -8.10 14.69
N TRP A 244 -8.93 -7.38 13.73
CA TRP A 244 -9.71 -7.99 12.64
C TRP A 244 -9.69 -7.14 11.35
N PHE A 245 -10.15 -7.76 10.28
CA PHE A 245 -10.38 -7.19 8.96
C PHE A 245 -11.85 -6.80 8.76
N GLU A 246 -12.08 -5.68 8.07
CA GLU A 246 -13.40 -5.28 7.60
C GLU A 246 -13.41 -4.99 6.08
N CYS A 247 -14.60 -5.07 5.48
CA CYS A 247 -14.84 -4.56 4.13
C CYS A 247 -14.74 -3.03 4.12
N LYS A 248 -14.54 -2.44 2.92
CA LYS A 248 -14.37 -0.99 2.77
C LYS A 248 -15.61 -0.15 3.18
N ASP A 249 -16.80 -0.75 3.14
CA ASP A 249 -18.07 -0.02 3.06
C ASP A 249 -18.97 -0.10 4.31
N THR A 250 -18.49 -0.64 5.44
CA THR A 250 -19.36 -0.79 6.64
C THR A 250 -19.76 0.53 7.30
N HIS A 251 -18.92 1.58 7.28
CA HIS A 251 -19.20 2.81 8.07
C HIS A 251 -18.81 4.18 7.45
N ILE A 252 -18.14 4.25 6.30
CA ILE A 252 -17.57 5.53 5.80
C ILE A 252 -18.63 6.54 5.31
N GLU A 253 -19.81 6.09 4.85
CA GLU A 253 -20.81 7.00 4.24
C GLU A 253 -21.82 7.64 5.21
N GLN A 254 -21.90 7.25 6.49
CA GLN A 254 -23.04 7.64 7.35
C GLN A 254 -22.78 8.60 8.53
N ASN A 255 -21.55 8.89 8.93
CA ASN A 255 -21.31 9.88 9.99
C ASN A 255 -20.05 10.73 9.73
N ALA A 256 -20.26 11.96 9.27
CA ALA A 256 -19.27 13.03 9.31
C ALA A 256 -19.11 13.59 10.74
N ILE A 257 -18.77 12.71 11.68
CA ILE A 257 -18.35 13.05 13.05
C ILE A 257 -16.87 12.72 13.13
N SER A 258 -16.04 13.73 13.41
CA SER A 258 -14.57 13.71 13.42
C SER A 258 -13.93 12.31 13.58
N GLU A 259 -13.37 11.77 12.49
CA GLU A 259 -12.75 10.44 12.44
C GLU A 259 -11.36 10.40 13.11
N LEU A 260 -11.31 10.71 14.41
CA LEU A 260 -10.12 10.56 15.24
C LEU A 260 -9.61 9.12 15.15
N GLY A 261 -8.38 8.96 14.65
CA GLY A 261 -7.71 7.66 14.52
C GLY A 261 -8.01 6.81 13.28
N LEU A 262 -8.60 7.38 12.21
CA LEU A 262 -8.63 6.69 10.91
C LEU A 262 -7.35 6.94 10.09
N ILE A 263 -6.52 5.90 9.93
CA ILE A 263 -5.31 5.94 9.09
C ILE A 263 -5.64 5.33 7.73
N THR A 264 -6.11 6.16 6.79
CA THR A 264 -6.38 5.74 5.41
C THR A 264 -5.11 5.54 4.60
N ARG A 265 -5.06 4.50 3.76
CA ARG A 265 -4.06 4.34 2.70
C ARG A 265 -4.45 5.16 1.49
N ARG A 266 -3.55 5.99 0.99
CA ARG A 266 -3.85 6.88 -0.14
C ARG A 266 -3.43 6.27 -1.46
N VAL A 267 -4.43 6.02 -2.30
CA VAL A 267 -4.21 5.79 -3.74
C VAL A 267 -4.24 7.14 -4.44
N ALA A 268 -3.25 7.99 -4.15
CA ALA A 268 -3.06 9.23 -4.90
C ALA A 268 -2.64 8.85 -6.33
N HIS A 269 -3.51 9.14 -7.31
CA HIS A 269 -3.20 8.90 -8.71
C HIS A 269 -1.96 9.71 -9.11
N ALA A 270 -0.95 9.04 -9.68
CA ALA A 270 0.17 9.72 -10.31
C ALA A 270 -0.35 10.53 -11.52
N GLY A 271 -0.20 11.85 -11.43
CA GLY A 271 -0.36 12.79 -12.54
C GLY A 271 0.97 13.08 -13.22
#